data_AF-M1B822-F1
#
_entry.id   AF-M1B822-F1
#
_cell.length_a   1.000
_cell.length_b   1.000
_cell.length_c   1.000
_cell.angle_alpha   90.00
_cell.angle_beta   90.00
_cell.angle_gamma   90.00
#
_symmetry.space_group_name_H-M   'P 1'
#
loop_
_entity.id
_entity.type
_entity.pdbx_description
1 polymer ?
#
loop_
_entity_poly.entity_id
_entity_poly.type
_entity_poly.pdbx_seq_one_letter_code
_entity_poly.pdbx_strand_id
1 'polypeptide(L)'
;MNEILYELRDHSVGLNCGRWDYIFSYVKTFQGHPDRLLPDRVQVGMAQHFMRSYSDLLIHTCHKRGVHAMGGMVCQYQLLFPILCSF
;
A
#
# COMPACT_ATOMS: atom_id res chain seq x y z
N MET A 1 1.18 9.40 6.44
CA MET A 1 -0.10 8.64 6.40
C MET A 1 -1.01 9.07 7.54
N ASN A 2 -0.46 9.30 8.72
CA ASN A 2 -1.19 9.86 9.86
C ASN A 2 -1.86 11.19 9.55
N GLU A 3 -1.18 12.07 8.80
CA GLU A 3 -1.64 13.40 8.43
C GLU A 3 -2.81 13.31 7.45
N ILE A 4 -2.73 12.42 6.46
CA ILE A 4 -3.82 12.15 5.51
C ILE A 4 -5.08 11.69 6.27
N LEU A 5 -4.92 10.77 7.23
CA LEU A 5 -6.03 10.32 8.07
C LEU A 5 -6.52 11.38 9.06
N TYR A 6 -5.67 12.34 9.44
CA TYR A 6 -6.06 13.43 10.33
C TYR A 6 -6.92 14.48 9.61
N GLU A 7 -6.53 14.84 8.39
CA GLU A 7 -7.28 15.79 7.56
C GLU A 7 -8.60 15.20 7.07
N LEU A 8 -8.63 13.89 6.76
CA LEU A 8 -9.83 13.21 6.28
C LEU A 8 -10.62 12.48 7.37
N ARG A 9 -10.37 12.76 8.66
CA ARG A 9 -10.94 12.00 9.79
C ARG A 9 -12.47 11.89 9.79
N ASP A 10 -13.17 12.90 9.27
CA ASP A 10 -14.63 12.97 9.27
C ASP A 10 -15.27 12.24 8.06
N HIS A 11 -14.46 11.85 7.06
CA HIS A 11 -14.93 11.30 5.79
C HIS A 11 -14.21 10.01 5.35
N SER A 12 -13.06 9.68 5.95
CA SER A 12 -12.27 8.51 5.61
C SER A 12 -12.44 7.43 6.66
N VAL A 13 -12.73 6.22 6.20
CA VAL A 13 -12.89 5.02 7.04
C VAL A 13 -11.67 4.10 7.01
N GLY A 14 -10.60 4.48 6.30
CA GLY A 14 -9.39 3.66 6.17
C GLY A 14 -8.49 4.02 4.99
N LEU A 15 -7.42 3.23 4.84
CA LEU A 15 -6.47 3.31 3.72
C LEU A 15 -6.34 1.94 3.04
N ASN A 16 -5.96 1.95 1.76
CA ASN A 16 -5.72 0.76 0.96
C ASN A 16 -4.24 0.62 0.54
N CYS A 17 -3.73 -0.61 0.55
CA CYS A 17 -2.42 -0.98 0.05
C CYS A 17 -2.46 -1.33 -1.45
N GLY A 18 -2.02 -0.43 -2.34
CA GLY A 18 -1.91 -0.69 -3.78
C GLY A 18 -0.50 -1.14 -4.18
N ARG A 19 -0.36 -2.21 -4.97
CA ARG A 19 0.95 -2.65 -5.49
C ARG A 19 1.40 -1.82 -6.70
N TRP A 20 0.60 -1.82 -7.76
CA TRP A 20 1.03 -1.26 -9.04
C TRP A 20 1.11 0.27 -9.04
N ASP A 21 0.12 0.95 -8.47
CA ASP A 21 0.15 2.42 -8.37
C ASP A 21 1.30 2.92 -7.48
N TYR A 22 1.64 2.15 -6.44
CA TYR A 22 2.75 2.51 -5.55
C TYR A 22 4.10 2.34 -6.24
N ILE A 23 4.31 1.22 -6.96
CA ILE A 23 5.53 1.01 -7.78
C ILE A 23 5.65 2.09 -8.86
N PHE A 24 4.54 2.42 -9.53
CA PHE A 24 4.53 3.48 -10.54
C PHE A 24 4.91 4.85 -9.94
N SER A 25 4.32 5.19 -8.79
CA SER A 25 4.65 6.42 -8.05
C SER A 25 6.11 6.44 -7.62
N TYR A 26 6.67 5.31 -7.18
CA TYR A 26 8.09 5.18 -6.83
C TYR A 26 9.00 5.52 -8.01
N VAL A 27 8.78 4.90 -9.17
CA VAL A 27 9.57 5.16 -10.38
C VAL A 27 9.47 6.61 -10.80
N LYS A 28 8.26 7.21 -10.78
CA LYS A 28 8.06 8.62 -11.13
C LYS A 28 8.74 9.58 -10.15
N THR A 29 8.69 9.27 -8.86
CA THR A 29 9.29 10.10 -7.82
C THR A 29 10.82 10.07 -7.88
N PHE A 30 11.39 8.90 -8.16
CA PHE A 30 12.84 8.70 -8.20
C PHE A 30 13.43 8.64 -9.61
N GLN A 31 12.71 9.11 -10.63
CA GLN A 31 13.15 9.06 -12.03
C GLN A 31 14.51 9.73 -12.30
N GLY A 32 14.91 10.70 -11.47
CA GLY A 32 16.20 11.39 -11.57
C GLY A 32 17.36 10.70 -10.83
N HIS A 33 17.11 9.57 -10.18
CA HIS A 33 18.07 8.85 -9.33
C HIS A 33 18.46 7.51 -9.98
N PRO A 34 19.59 7.44 -10.69
CA PRO A 34 20.01 6.21 -11.39
C PRO A 34 20.36 5.05 -10.45
N ASP A 35 20.57 5.34 -9.16
CA ASP A 35 20.81 4.37 -8.09
C ASP A 35 19.52 3.68 -7.59
N ARG A 36 18.34 4.16 -7.98
CA ARG A 36 17.03 3.72 -7.44
C ARG A 36 16.16 3.04 -8.49
N LEU A 37 16.79 2.26 -9.36
CA LEU A 37 16.10 1.47 -10.36
C LEU A 37 15.45 0.24 -9.72
N LEU A 38 14.19 0.01 -10.06
CA LEU A 38 13.49 -1.21 -9.68
C LEU A 38 13.70 -2.29 -10.76
N PRO A 39 13.77 -3.58 -10.36
CA PRO A 39 13.77 -4.68 -11.31
C PRO A 39 12.42 -4.78 -12.03
N ASP A 40 12.27 -5.77 -12.91
CA ASP A 40 10.99 -6.02 -13.57
C ASP A 40 9.85 -6.05 -12.55
N ARG A 41 8.79 -5.31 -12.88
CA ARG A 41 7.57 -5.15 -12.09
C ARG A 41 6.98 -6.48 -11.59
N VAL A 42 7.18 -7.59 -12.29
CA VAL A 42 6.72 -8.93 -11.89
C VAL A 42 7.51 -9.48 -10.70
N GLN A 43 8.79 -9.13 -10.59
CA GLN A 43 9.66 -9.53 -9.47
C GLN A 43 9.39 -8.68 -8.22
N VAL A 44 8.71 -7.55 -8.38
CA VAL A 44 8.38 -6.62 -7.29
C VAL A 44 7.08 -7.07 -6.59
N GLY A 45 7.21 -8.07 -5.72
CA GLY A 45 6.12 -8.61 -4.91
C GLY A 45 5.89 -7.86 -3.59
N MET A 46 4.72 -8.08 -2.97
CA MET A 46 4.40 -7.53 -1.64
C MET A 46 5.29 -8.06 -0.52
N ALA A 47 5.93 -9.22 -0.72
CA ALA A 47 6.85 -9.83 0.24
C ALA A 47 8.21 -9.14 0.31
N GLN A 48 8.58 -8.34 -0.70
CA GLN A 48 9.87 -7.65 -0.73
C GLN A 48 9.93 -6.61 0.40
N HIS A 49 11.10 -6.46 1.03
CA HIS A 49 11.27 -5.59 2.20
C HIS A 49 10.62 -4.22 2.09
N PHE A 50 10.77 -3.53 0.95
CA PHE A 50 10.21 -2.18 0.81
C PHE A 50 8.67 -2.18 0.75
N MET A 51 8.04 -3.14 0.06
CA MET A 51 6.57 -3.26 0.00
C MET A 51 6.00 -3.72 1.33
N ARG A 52 6.71 -4.62 2.02
CA ARG A 52 6.32 -5.10 3.34
C ARG A 52 6.37 -3.98 4.38
N SER A 53 7.45 -3.19 4.39
CA SER A 53 7.53 -2.01 5.27
C SER A 53 6.42 -1.00 4.96
N TYR A 54 6.05 -0.82 3.69
CA TYR A 54 4.91 0.00 3.29
C TYR A 54 3.58 -0.52 3.85
N SER A 55 3.29 -1.83 3.72
CA SER A 55 2.07 -2.42 4.25
C SER A 55 2.02 -2.39 5.78
N ASP A 56 3.13 -2.72 6.45
CA ASP A 56 3.21 -2.77 7.91
C ASP A 56 3.00 -1.37 8.52
N LEU A 57 3.58 -0.33 7.91
CA LEU A 57 3.38 1.05 8.33
C LEU A 57 1.92 1.50 8.14
N LEU A 58 1.29 1.12 7.02
CA LEU A 58 -0.11 1.44 6.76
C LEU A 58 -1.02 0.79 7.80
N ILE A 59 -0.84 -0.51 8.05
CA ILE A 59 -1.60 -1.26 9.07
C ILE A 59 -1.42 -0.59 10.44
N HIS A 60 -0.17 -0.33 10.84
CA HIS A 60 0.11 0.28 12.14
C HIS A 60 -0.55 1.67 12.28
N THR A 61 -0.50 2.49 11.23
CA THR A 61 -1.10 3.82 11.21
C THR A 61 -2.63 3.76 11.28
N CYS A 62 -3.24 2.88 10.49
CA CYS A 62 -4.69 2.68 10.47
C CYS A 62 -5.20 2.18 11.82
N HIS A 63 -4.57 1.13 12.38
CA HIS A 63 -5.00 0.54 13.64
C HIS A 63 -4.80 1.50 14.82
N LYS A 64 -3.71 2.28 14.82
CA LYS A 64 -3.49 3.34 15.83
C LYS A 64 -4.60 4.39 15.85
N ARG A 65 -5.25 4.63 14.71
CA ARG A 65 -6.37 5.59 14.56
C ARG A 65 -7.74 4.94 14.58
N GLY A 66 -7.83 3.62 14.76
CA GLY A 66 -9.09 2.87 14.75
C GLY A 66 -9.81 2.84 13.39
N VAL A 67 -9.07 3.00 12.28
CA VAL A 67 -9.61 2.97 10.91
C VAL A 67 -9.16 1.70 10.18
N HIS A 68 -9.86 1.32 9.12
CA HIS A 68 -9.60 0.06 8.41
C HIS A 68 -8.30 0.11 7.59
N ALA A 69 -7.55 -0.99 7.60
CA ALA A 69 -6.44 -1.23 6.69
C ALA A 69 -6.85 -2.27 5.64
N MET A 70 -7.01 -1.85 4.39
CA MET A 70 -7.41 -2.75 3.31
C MET A 70 -6.19 -3.29 2.56
N GLY A 71 -6.17 -4.61 2.37
CA GLY A 71 -5.18 -5.30 1.54
C GLY A 71 -5.35 -5.02 0.04
N GLY A 72 -4.28 -5.23 -0.72
CA GLY A 72 -4.27 -5.04 -2.16
C GLY A 72 -5.11 -6.05 -2.94
N MET A 73 -5.44 -5.70 -4.17
CA MET A 73 -6.23 -6.51 -5.10
C MET A 73 -5.48 -7.79 -5.51
N VAL A 74 -6.12 -8.94 -5.35
CA VAL A 74 -5.68 -10.21 -5.93
C VAL A 74 -6.31 -10.33 -7.32
N CYS A 75 -5.56 -9.97 -8.36
CA CYS A 75 -6.00 -10.11 -9.75
C CYS A 75 -5.54 -11.46 -10.32
N GLN A 76 -6.03 -12.56 -9.73
CA GLN A 76 -5.94 -13.88 -10.30
C GLN A 76 -7.39 -14.36 -10.47
N TYR A 77 -7.72 -14.92 -11.65
CA TYR A 77 -9.05 -15.38 -12.03
C TYR A 77 -9.55 -16.50 -11.09
N GLN A 78 -9.98 -16.14 -9.88
CA GLN A 78 -10.80 -16.94 -8.97
C GLN A 78 -11.19 -16.05 -7.80
N LEU A 79 -12.42 -15.56 -7.84
CA LEU A 79 -13.25 -15.14 -6.70
C LEU A 79 -12.47 -14.77 -5.43
N LEU A 80 -12.13 -13.49 -5.25
CA LEU A 80 -11.77 -13.04 -3.91
C LEU A 80 -12.39 -11.68 -3.63
N PHE A 81 -13.34 -11.72 -2.69
CA PHE A 81 -13.73 -10.61 -1.84
C PHE A 81 -12.51 -9.74 -1.47
N PRO A 82 -12.69 -8.41 -1.29
CA PRO A 82 -11.65 -7.59 -0.67
C PRO A 82 -11.22 -8.29 0.61
N ILE A 83 -9.92 -8.59 0.73
CA ILE A 83 -9.32 -9.08 1.96
C ILE A 83 -9.44 -7.90 2.96
N LEU A 84 -10.59 -7.85 3.63
CA LEU A 84 -10.78 -7.13 4.88
C LEU A 84 -9.88 -7.85 5.89
N CYS A 85 -8.64 -7.39 6.02
CA CYS A 85 -7.90 -7.59 7.25
C CYS A 85 -8.57 -6.73 8.33
N SER A 86 -9.72 -7.18 8.82
CA SER A 86 -10.33 -6.72 10.06
C SER A 86 -9.74 -7.58 11.20
N PHE A 87 -8.71 -7.05 11.86
CA PHE A 87 -8.32 -7.46 13.21
C PHE A 87 -8.15 -6.19 14.05
#